data_AF-A0A357LW11-F1
#
_entry.id   AF-A0A357LW11-F1
#
_cell.length_a   1.000
_cell.length_b   1.000
_cell.length_c   1.000
_cell.angle_alpha   90.00
_cell.angle_beta   90.00
_cell.angle_gamma   90.00
#
_symmetry.space_group_name_H-M   'P 1'
#
loop_
_entity.id
_entity.type
_entity.pdbx_description
1 polymer ?
#
loop_
_entity_poly.entity_id
_entity_poly.type
_entity_poly.pdbx_seq_one_letter_code
_entity_poly.pdbx_strand_id
1 'polypeptide(L)'
;MKPLIVISGSALAKLPLLSMLTVTALTLMTGSVLLSPVVHAQAAAEAAEAEPEKGPHRGRMLRDGDFALELAIFETGVPPEFRVWTTLAGNAIAPQDLQLTVRLIRLGDGTDTINFHAEGDYLRGDMEIYEPHSFVVDIQAEHSGKKYHWSYDNFEGRTQIADPVAEAMGIATETAGPATLHIQTPVWGTLTAVPGSERNISARFDGEIRTVHVREGQAVQAGTELLTIESNESLKTYVVRAPSAGTVSHVTSAAGEQTAGRTLLTLQDNSALQAELAVYPKDWSAVKRGAQVTITVPGTELKTSTTLTAAYPDVQADQSRLWRATVDNRDGQFAAGMRISAEIETETRTVELAVKRSGLQAFRDFTVVYAKVGDQYEVRMLELGQAAGEWIEVLGGLAAGTEYVTENSFIIKADIEKSGASHDH
;
A
#
# COMPACT_ATOMS: atom_id res chain seq x y z
N MET A 1 43.98 39.25 5.77
CA MET A 1 43.64 40.60 6.28
C MET A 1 42.33 41.05 5.62
N LYS A 2 41.24 41.09 6.38
CA LYS A 2 40.07 41.99 6.17
C LYS A 2 40.44 43.38 6.76
N PRO A 3 39.68 44.48 6.56
CA PRO A 3 38.43 44.69 5.78
C PRO A 3 38.43 45.99 4.92
N LEU A 4 37.36 46.23 4.14
CA LEU A 4 36.67 47.51 4.17
C LEU A 4 35.22 47.37 3.67
N ILE A 5 34.31 47.93 4.46
CA ILE A 5 32.85 47.97 4.29
C ILE A 5 32.51 49.38 3.79
N VAL A 6 31.63 49.49 2.79
CA VAL A 6 30.99 50.76 2.38
C VAL A 6 29.48 50.59 2.43
N ILE A 7 28.83 51.58 3.04
CA ILE A 7 27.40 51.72 3.34
C ILE A 7 26.74 52.63 2.32
N SER A 8 25.50 52.32 1.90
CA SER A 8 24.47 53.24 1.38
C SER A 8 23.13 52.48 1.48
N GLY A 9 22.08 52.91 2.20
CA GLY A 9 21.24 54.09 1.99
C GLY A 9 19.87 53.65 1.43
N SER A 10 18.92 53.22 2.28
CA SER A 10 17.70 53.95 2.70
C SER A 10 16.53 54.02 1.68
N ALA A 11 15.39 53.41 2.03
CA ALA A 11 14.05 53.90 1.65
C ALA A 11 12.97 53.40 2.63
N LEU A 12 12.23 54.37 3.20
CA LEU A 12 11.12 54.23 4.14
C LEU A 12 9.77 54.03 3.41
N ALA A 13 8.84 53.28 4.02
CA ALA A 13 7.39 53.45 3.87
C ALA A 13 6.69 53.02 5.19
N LYS A 14 6.39 53.95 6.10
CA LYS A 14 5.10 54.65 6.32
C LYS A 14 3.89 53.73 6.66
N LEU A 15 3.63 53.58 7.95
CA LEU A 15 2.29 53.35 8.54
C LEU A 15 1.54 54.68 8.71
N PRO A 16 0.19 54.70 8.71
CA PRO A 16 -0.58 55.74 9.37
C PRO A 16 -1.24 55.24 10.67
N LEU A 17 -1.04 56.03 11.72
CA LEU A 17 -1.87 56.14 12.93
C LEU A 17 -3.23 56.77 12.59
N LEU A 18 -4.30 56.39 13.29
CA LEU A 18 -5.41 57.33 13.56
C LEU A 18 -6.02 57.15 14.96
N SER A 19 -5.77 58.19 15.76
CA SER A 19 -6.55 58.84 16.83
C SER A 19 -7.34 58.07 17.90
N MET A 20 -6.90 58.35 19.12
CA MET A 20 -7.64 58.44 20.39
C MET A 20 -9.04 59.09 20.28
N LEU A 21 -9.98 58.55 21.06
CA LEU A 21 -11.00 59.35 21.74
C LEU A 21 -11.16 58.83 23.18
N THR A 22 -10.77 59.66 24.14
CA THR A 22 -11.00 59.46 25.57
C THR A 22 -12.32 60.12 25.97
N VAL A 23 -13.23 59.37 26.57
CA VAL A 23 -14.31 59.90 27.41
C VAL A 23 -14.35 59.10 28.70
N THR A 24 -14.00 59.77 29.78
CA THR A 24 -14.07 59.31 31.16
C THR A 24 -15.51 59.43 31.64
N ALA A 25 -16.13 58.33 32.08
CA ALA A 25 -17.35 58.37 32.88
C ALA A 25 -17.25 57.30 33.98
N LEU A 26 -17.10 57.80 35.20
CA LEU A 26 -17.06 57.07 36.47
C LEU A 26 -18.49 56.78 36.93
N THR A 27 -18.88 55.52 37.02
CA THR A 27 -20.04 55.08 37.82
C THR A 27 -19.75 53.73 38.46
N LEU A 28 -19.79 53.71 39.79
CA LEU A 28 -19.79 52.54 40.66
C LEU A 28 -20.91 51.57 40.24
N MET A 29 -20.56 50.32 39.93
CA MET A 29 -21.47 49.18 39.96
C MET A 29 -20.74 47.96 40.53
N THR A 30 -21.39 47.35 41.49
CA THR A 30 -21.01 46.22 42.33
C THR A 30 -20.44 45.04 41.53
N GLY A 31 -19.26 44.56 41.94
CA GLY A 31 -18.65 43.33 41.42
C GLY A 31 -19.49 42.11 41.78
N SER A 32 -20.19 41.56 40.79
CA SER A 32 -20.64 40.17 40.81
C SER A 32 -19.54 39.33 40.19
N VAL A 33 -18.79 38.63 41.01
CA VAL A 33 -17.85 37.59 40.56
C VAL A 33 -18.69 36.44 40.02
N LEU A 34 -18.80 36.34 38.70
CA LEU A 34 -19.22 35.09 38.07
C LEU A 34 -18.06 34.11 38.22
N LEU A 35 -18.15 33.24 39.23
CA LEU A 35 -17.37 32.02 39.26
C LEU A 35 -17.76 31.19 38.04
N SER A 36 -16.85 31.04 37.09
CA SER A 36 -16.92 29.97 36.10
C SER A 36 -17.03 28.64 36.87
N PRO A 37 -17.98 27.74 36.54
CA PRO A 37 -17.97 26.42 37.12
C PRO A 37 -16.73 25.72 36.58
N VAL A 38 -15.78 25.43 37.47
CA VAL A 38 -14.78 24.40 37.23
C VAL A 38 -15.57 23.12 37.09
N VAL A 39 -15.82 22.71 35.84
CA VAL A 39 -16.31 21.38 35.53
C VAL A 39 -15.18 20.44 35.93
N HIS A 40 -15.25 19.93 37.16
CA HIS A 40 -14.51 18.74 37.54
C HIS A 40 -15.04 17.63 36.62
N ALA A 41 -14.30 17.35 35.55
CA ALA A 41 -14.42 16.07 34.88
C ALA A 41 -13.99 15.03 35.91
N GLN A 42 -14.96 14.49 36.63
CA GLN A 42 -14.77 13.34 37.48
C GLN A 42 -14.53 12.18 36.51
N ALA A 43 -13.25 11.92 36.21
CA ALA A 43 -12.85 10.64 35.69
C ALA A 43 -13.42 9.62 36.67
N ALA A 44 -14.47 8.90 36.23
CA ALA A 44 -14.83 7.68 36.89
C ALA A 44 -13.54 6.84 36.88
N ALA A 45 -13.01 6.56 38.06
CA ALA A 45 -11.99 5.54 38.17
C ALA A 45 -12.65 4.28 37.61
N GLU A 46 -12.20 3.85 36.43
CA GLU A 46 -12.42 2.47 36.01
C GLU A 46 -11.94 1.62 37.18
N ALA A 47 -12.87 0.92 37.81
CA ALA A 47 -12.53 -0.05 38.81
C ALA A 47 -11.62 -1.05 38.10
N ALA A 48 -10.35 -1.10 38.50
CA ALA A 48 -9.47 -2.17 38.06
C ALA A 48 -10.18 -3.49 38.36
N GLU A 49 -10.54 -4.24 37.31
CA GLU A 49 -11.12 -5.55 37.49
C GLU A 49 -10.13 -6.36 38.33
N ALA A 50 -10.62 -6.93 39.43
CA ALA A 50 -9.76 -7.74 40.28
C ALA A 50 -9.22 -8.90 39.45
N GLU A 51 -7.90 -9.07 39.46
CA GLU A 51 -7.25 -10.18 38.76
C GLU A 51 -7.92 -11.51 39.13
N PRO A 52 -8.23 -12.37 38.14
CA PRO A 52 -8.90 -13.62 38.41
C PRO A 52 -8.05 -14.49 39.34
N GLU A 53 -8.69 -15.09 40.35
CA GLU A 53 -8.04 -16.05 41.26
C GLU A 53 -7.33 -17.13 40.44
N LYS A 54 -6.05 -17.37 40.72
CA LYS A 54 -5.26 -18.42 40.08
C LYS A 54 -5.18 -19.67 40.97
N GLY A 55 -5.37 -20.83 40.37
CA GLY A 55 -5.22 -22.11 41.06
C GLY A 55 -3.77 -22.63 41.10
N PRO A 56 -3.53 -23.81 41.70
CA PRO A 56 -2.22 -24.44 41.80
C PRO A 56 -1.51 -24.69 40.46
N HIS A 57 -2.27 -24.84 39.37
CA HIS A 57 -1.77 -25.06 38.01
C HIS A 57 -1.68 -23.76 37.20
N ARG A 58 -1.80 -22.59 37.86
CA ARG A 58 -1.79 -21.25 37.25
C ARG A 58 -2.96 -20.99 36.29
N GLY A 59 -3.98 -21.84 36.33
CA GLY A 59 -5.24 -21.65 35.62
C GLY A 59 -6.17 -20.67 36.35
N ARG A 60 -7.22 -20.22 35.67
CA ARG A 60 -8.29 -19.43 36.26
C ARG A 60 -9.15 -20.30 37.18
N MET A 61 -9.31 -19.89 38.42
CA MET A 61 -10.11 -20.57 39.42
C MET A 61 -11.55 -20.07 39.39
N LEU A 62 -12.49 -21.02 39.35
CA LEU A 62 -13.93 -20.78 39.26
C LEU A 62 -14.60 -21.56 40.38
N ARG A 63 -15.36 -20.88 41.23
CA ARG A 63 -15.95 -21.46 42.45
C ARG A 63 -17.46 -21.33 42.46
N ASP A 64 -18.14 -22.35 42.95
CA ASP A 64 -19.57 -22.33 43.32
C ASP A 64 -19.77 -23.18 44.58
N GLY A 65 -19.82 -22.48 45.72
CA GLY A 65 -19.79 -23.12 47.04
C GLY A 65 -18.51 -23.92 47.25
N ASP A 66 -18.66 -25.20 47.60
CA ASP A 66 -17.53 -26.11 47.84
C ASP A 66 -16.93 -26.68 46.54
N PHE A 67 -17.60 -26.52 45.40
CA PHE A 67 -17.09 -26.99 44.11
C PHE A 67 -16.18 -25.92 43.51
N ALA A 68 -15.01 -26.34 43.03
CA ALA A 68 -14.12 -25.46 42.29
C ALA A 68 -13.52 -26.13 41.06
N LEU A 69 -13.37 -25.34 40.00
CA LEU A 69 -12.80 -25.71 38.72
C LEU A 69 -11.65 -24.77 38.40
N GLU A 70 -10.48 -25.34 38.11
CA GLU A 70 -9.34 -24.61 37.57
C GLU A 70 -9.22 -24.89 36.07
N LEU A 71 -9.32 -23.85 35.24
CA LEU A 71 -9.16 -23.92 33.78
C LEU A 71 -7.86 -23.24 33.37
N ALA A 72 -6.94 -23.99 32.77
CA ALA A 72 -5.66 -23.46 32.28
C ALA A 72 -5.49 -23.73 30.78
N ILE A 73 -4.89 -22.78 30.07
CA ILE A 73 -4.33 -23.03 28.73
C ILE A 73 -2.91 -23.55 28.92
N PHE A 74 -2.62 -24.70 28.32
CA PHE A 74 -1.32 -25.35 28.39
C PHE A 74 -0.68 -25.42 27.00
N GLU A 75 0.56 -24.95 26.88
CA GLU A 75 1.24 -24.76 25.59
C GLU A 75 2.69 -25.28 25.60
N THR A 76 3.14 -25.87 26.72
CA THR A 76 4.53 -26.32 26.83
C THR A 76 4.73 -27.64 26.11
N GLY A 77 5.32 -27.60 24.92
CA GLY A 77 5.68 -28.80 24.15
C GLY A 77 4.51 -29.46 23.41
N VAL A 78 3.35 -28.80 23.35
CA VAL A 78 2.14 -29.18 22.60
C VAL A 78 1.44 -27.92 22.07
N PRO A 79 0.63 -28.00 21.02
CA PRO A 79 -0.26 -26.89 20.64
C PRO A 79 -1.15 -26.45 21.82
N PRO A 80 -1.53 -25.16 21.91
CA PRO A 80 -2.34 -24.65 23.02
C PRO A 80 -3.61 -25.46 23.22
N GLU A 81 -3.82 -25.98 24.42
CA GLU A 81 -4.99 -26.79 24.77
C GLU A 81 -5.49 -26.44 26.17
N PHE A 82 -6.79 -26.61 26.42
CA PHE A 82 -7.32 -26.47 27.78
C PHE A 82 -7.03 -27.72 28.63
N ARG A 83 -6.67 -27.49 29.88
CA ARG A 83 -6.61 -28.49 30.94
C ARG A 83 -7.44 -28.05 32.12
N VAL A 84 -8.14 -29.01 32.72
CA VAL A 84 -9.09 -28.75 33.81
C VAL A 84 -8.87 -29.67 34.99
N TRP A 85 -8.76 -29.05 36.17
CA TRP A 85 -8.74 -29.73 37.46
C TRP A 85 -9.96 -29.32 38.26
N THR A 86 -10.54 -30.25 39.02
CA THR A 86 -11.72 -29.95 39.84
C THR A 86 -11.56 -30.46 41.25
N THR A 87 -12.15 -29.73 42.20
CA THR A 87 -12.16 -30.08 43.62
C THR A 87 -13.54 -29.89 44.23
N LEU A 88 -13.85 -30.71 45.24
CA LEU A 88 -15.04 -30.56 46.08
C LEU A 88 -14.60 -30.52 47.54
N ALA A 89 -14.92 -29.42 48.24
CA ALA A 89 -14.47 -29.14 49.60
C ALA A 89 -12.94 -29.30 49.77
N GLY A 90 -12.18 -28.92 48.75
CA GLY A 90 -10.72 -29.01 48.71
C GLY A 90 -10.14 -30.38 48.34
N ASN A 91 -10.96 -31.41 48.15
CA ASN A 91 -10.51 -32.73 47.69
C ASN A 91 -10.63 -32.84 46.17
N ALA A 92 -9.62 -33.40 45.51
CA ALA A 92 -9.63 -33.61 44.06
C ALA A 92 -10.76 -34.55 43.64
N ILE A 93 -11.46 -34.17 42.57
CA ILE A 93 -12.46 -35.02 41.91
C ILE A 93 -11.75 -35.79 40.79
N ALA A 94 -12.03 -37.08 40.66
CA ALA A 94 -11.49 -37.87 39.56
C ALA A 94 -12.02 -37.33 38.22
N PRO A 95 -11.17 -37.09 37.20
CA PRO A 95 -11.60 -36.51 35.93
C PRO A 95 -12.73 -37.29 35.24
N GLN A 96 -12.81 -38.61 35.44
CA GLN A 96 -13.86 -39.46 34.85
C GLN A 96 -15.25 -39.23 35.46
N ASP A 97 -15.33 -38.63 36.64
CA ASP A 97 -16.58 -38.38 37.37
C ASP A 97 -17.18 -37.00 37.05
N LEU A 98 -16.59 -36.27 36.10
CA LEU A 98 -17.02 -34.94 35.69
C LEU A 98 -17.48 -34.95 34.22
N GLN A 99 -18.68 -34.44 33.96
CA GLN A 99 -19.08 -34.05 32.62
C GLN A 99 -18.80 -32.56 32.43
N LEU A 100 -18.03 -32.22 31.41
CA LEU A 100 -17.60 -30.85 31.16
C LEU A 100 -17.79 -30.50 29.68
N THR A 101 -18.36 -29.33 29.44
CA THR A 101 -18.40 -28.69 28.13
C THR A 101 -17.95 -27.25 28.29
N VAL A 102 -16.96 -26.86 27.50
CA VAL A 102 -16.50 -25.47 27.42
C VAL A 102 -16.82 -24.94 26.02
N ARG A 103 -17.48 -23.79 25.96
CA ARG A 103 -17.76 -23.08 24.71
C ARG A 103 -16.97 -21.79 24.66
N LEU A 104 -16.33 -21.51 23.52
CA LEU A 104 -15.64 -20.26 23.26
C LEU A 104 -16.43 -19.46 22.24
N ILE A 105 -17.02 -18.34 22.67
CA ILE A 105 -17.80 -17.46 21.81
C ILE A 105 -16.86 -16.39 21.26
N ARG A 106 -16.57 -16.46 19.95
CA ARG A 106 -15.63 -15.56 19.26
C ARG A 106 -16.37 -14.41 18.59
N LEU A 107 -15.70 -13.26 18.50
CA LEU A 107 -16.28 -12.08 17.86
C LEU A 107 -16.40 -12.29 16.35
N GLY A 108 -17.63 -12.38 15.84
CA GLY A 108 -17.90 -12.55 14.40
C GLY A 108 -17.71 -13.98 13.86
N ASP A 109 -16.95 -14.84 14.54
CA ASP A 109 -16.55 -16.17 14.03
C ASP A 109 -17.32 -17.36 14.64
N GLY A 110 -18.36 -17.11 15.44
CA GLY A 110 -19.24 -18.15 15.97
C GLY A 110 -18.83 -18.71 17.33
N THR A 111 -19.05 -20.01 17.56
CA THR A 111 -18.82 -20.65 18.86
C THR A 111 -18.13 -22.01 18.70
N ASP A 112 -16.94 -22.13 19.29
CA ASP A 112 -16.23 -23.41 19.38
C ASP A 112 -16.73 -24.18 20.59
N THR A 113 -16.94 -25.50 20.46
CA THR A 113 -17.32 -26.37 21.58
C THR A 113 -16.20 -27.39 21.82
N ILE A 114 -15.66 -27.37 23.03
CA ILE A 114 -14.53 -28.19 23.45
C ILE A 114 -15.06 -29.33 24.30
N ASN A 115 -14.73 -30.55 23.90
CA ASN A 115 -14.98 -31.74 24.71
C ASN A 115 -13.72 -32.12 25.46
N PHE A 116 -13.91 -32.88 26.52
CA PHE A 116 -12.83 -33.23 27.41
C PHE A 116 -12.73 -34.74 27.60
N HIS A 117 -11.49 -35.22 27.68
CA HIS A 117 -11.17 -36.60 28.03
C HIS A 117 -10.25 -36.62 29.24
N ALA A 118 -10.40 -37.65 30.08
CA ALA A 118 -9.55 -37.80 31.26
C ALA A 118 -8.12 -38.22 30.87
N GLU A 119 -7.14 -37.50 31.39
CA GLU A 119 -5.71 -37.79 31.23
C GLU A 119 -4.98 -37.56 32.55
N GLY A 120 -4.57 -38.65 33.22
CA GLY A 120 -3.97 -38.55 34.55
C GLY A 120 -4.95 -37.98 35.58
N ASP A 121 -4.60 -36.83 36.16
CA ASP A 121 -5.34 -36.12 37.20
C ASP A 121 -6.13 -34.91 36.67
N TYR A 122 -6.17 -34.69 35.35
CA TYR A 122 -6.93 -33.62 34.70
C TYR A 122 -7.83 -34.11 33.57
N LEU A 123 -8.72 -33.22 33.14
CA LEU A 123 -9.44 -33.30 31.88
C LEU A 123 -8.69 -32.50 30.82
N ARG A 124 -8.38 -33.14 29.68
CA ARG A 124 -7.71 -32.55 28.52
C ARG A 124 -8.72 -32.21 27.43
N GLY A 125 -8.67 -30.99 26.91
CA GLY A 125 -9.48 -30.56 25.77
C GLY A 125 -9.11 -31.30 24.48
N ASP A 126 -10.07 -31.50 23.58
CA ASP A 126 -9.88 -32.19 22.29
C ASP A 126 -9.57 -31.24 21.12
N MET A 127 -9.41 -29.95 21.38
CA MET A 127 -9.24 -28.89 20.38
C MET A 127 -8.05 -27.99 20.70
N GLU A 128 -7.33 -27.56 19.66
CA GLU A 128 -6.32 -26.51 19.74
C GLU A 128 -6.96 -25.13 19.93
N ILE A 129 -6.44 -24.35 20.87
CA ILE A 129 -6.89 -22.99 21.17
C ILE A 129 -6.08 -22.01 20.33
N TYR A 130 -6.53 -21.79 19.10
CA TYR A 130 -5.87 -20.89 18.17
C TYR A 130 -6.04 -19.41 18.59
N GLU A 131 -5.00 -18.62 18.32
CA GLU A 131 -4.98 -17.18 18.56
C GLU A 131 -6.02 -16.44 17.68
N PRO A 132 -6.44 -15.21 18.05
CA PRO A 132 -6.18 -14.60 19.35
C PRO A 132 -6.99 -15.36 20.41
N HIS A 133 -6.52 -15.37 21.66
CA HIS A 133 -7.29 -15.93 22.78
C HIS A 133 -8.39 -14.98 23.23
N SER A 134 -9.17 -14.51 22.26
CA SER A 134 -10.20 -13.49 22.41
C SER A 134 -11.58 -14.10 22.24
N PHE A 135 -12.19 -14.45 23.35
CA PHE A 135 -13.47 -15.14 23.40
C PHE A 135 -14.17 -14.93 24.75
N VAL A 136 -15.49 -15.07 24.75
CA VAL A 136 -16.23 -15.32 25.99
C VAL A 136 -16.18 -16.81 26.26
N VAL A 137 -15.71 -17.19 27.44
CA VAL A 137 -15.66 -18.59 27.88
C VAL A 137 -16.95 -18.90 28.62
N ASP A 138 -17.71 -19.87 28.13
CA ASP A 138 -18.93 -20.39 28.75
C ASP A 138 -18.70 -21.85 29.16
N ILE A 139 -18.83 -22.14 30.46
CA ILE A 139 -18.41 -23.41 31.05
C ILE A 139 -19.60 -24.07 31.72
N GLN A 140 -19.96 -25.26 31.26
CA GLN A 140 -21.00 -26.08 31.86
C GLN A 140 -20.37 -27.35 32.42
N ALA A 141 -20.49 -27.54 33.73
CA ALA A 141 -19.96 -28.72 34.42
C ALA A 141 -21.09 -29.44 35.17
N GLU A 142 -21.06 -30.76 35.18
CA GLU A 142 -21.95 -31.60 35.97
C GLU A 142 -21.15 -32.65 36.73
N HIS A 143 -21.35 -32.70 38.05
CA HIS A 143 -20.75 -33.69 38.94
C HIS A 143 -21.79 -34.21 39.92
N SER A 144 -21.91 -35.54 40.03
CA SER A 144 -22.87 -36.22 40.93
C SER A 144 -24.32 -35.70 40.78
N GLY A 145 -24.74 -35.34 39.57
CA GLY A 145 -26.08 -34.81 39.25
C GLY A 145 -26.31 -33.34 39.61
N LYS A 146 -25.32 -32.64 40.19
CA LYS A 146 -25.36 -31.18 40.39
C LYS A 146 -24.67 -30.47 39.21
N LYS A 147 -25.34 -29.46 38.68
CA LYS A 147 -24.85 -28.63 37.57
C LYS A 147 -24.24 -27.33 38.05
N TYR A 148 -23.22 -26.89 37.35
CA TYR A 148 -22.48 -25.66 37.59
C TYR A 148 -22.28 -24.92 36.27
N HIS A 149 -22.28 -23.59 36.34
CA HIS A 149 -22.15 -22.73 35.17
C HIS A 149 -21.32 -21.49 35.51
N TRP A 150 -20.33 -21.21 34.67
CA TRP A 150 -19.58 -19.96 34.70
C TRP A 150 -19.52 -19.36 33.30
N SER A 151 -19.48 -18.04 33.23
CA SER A 151 -19.21 -17.29 32.02
C SER A 151 -18.26 -16.14 32.34
N TYR A 152 -17.23 -15.93 31.54
CA TYR A 152 -16.31 -14.80 31.70
C TYR A 152 -15.66 -14.39 30.39
N ASP A 153 -15.20 -13.15 30.35
CA ASP A 153 -14.53 -12.56 29.20
C ASP A 153 -13.02 -12.84 29.27
N ASN A 154 -12.43 -13.20 28.14
CA ASN A 154 -10.99 -13.30 27.94
C ASN A 154 -10.68 -12.67 26.59
N PHE A 155 -10.35 -11.37 26.58
CA PHE A 155 -10.15 -10.60 25.35
C PHE A 155 -8.69 -10.23 25.20
N GLU A 156 -8.00 -10.92 24.30
CA GLU A 156 -6.64 -10.59 23.89
C GLU A 156 -6.66 -10.02 22.47
N GLY A 157 -5.96 -8.92 22.22
CA GLY A 157 -5.96 -8.37 20.86
C GLY A 157 -7.29 -7.73 20.45
N ARG A 158 -8.13 -7.32 21.40
CA ARG A 158 -9.44 -6.67 21.14
C ARG A 158 -9.51 -5.29 21.79
N THR A 159 -10.17 -4.36 21.11
CA THR A 159 -10.57 -3.05 21.65
C THR A 159 -11.96 -2.67 21.17
N GLN A 160 -12.57 -1.68 21.81
CA GLN A 160 -13.84 -1.09 21.44
C GLN A 160 -13.67 0.41 21.14
N ILE A 161 -14.03 0.83 19.93
CA ILE A 161 -13.99 2.23 19.50
C ILE A 161 -15.30 2.53 18.79
N ALA A 162 -16.11 3.43 19.36
CA ALA A 162 -17.39 3.82 18.77
C ALA A 162 -17.19 4.47 17.39
N ASP A 163 -18.11 4.19 16.45
CA ASP A 163 -18.00 4.67 15.06
C ASP A 163 -17.72 6.19 14.92
N PRO A 164 -18.36 7.11 15.67
CA PRO A 164 -18.05 8.54 15.55
C PRO A 164 -16.62 8.90 15.98
N VAL A 165 -16.06 8.14 16.91
CA VAL A 165 -14.66 8.30 17.36
C VAL A 165 -13.72 7.74 16.30
N ALA A 166 -14.04 6.57 15.74
CA ALA A 166 -13.27 5.95 14.67
C ALA A 166 -13.20 6.87 13.44
N GLU A 167 -14.33 7.47 13.05
CA GLU A 167 -14.41 8.44 11.95
C GLU A 167 -13.57 9.70 12.24
N ALA A 168 -13.67 10.28 13.44
CA ALA A 168 -12.88 11.43 13.84
C ALA A 168 -11.36 11.14 13.89
N MET A 169 -10.98 9.88 14.13
CA MET A 169 -9.62 9.38 14.08
C MET A 169 -9.15 9.00 12.67
N GLY A 170 -10.04 9.07 11.67
CA GLY A 170 -9.74 8.70 10.29
C GLY A 170 -9.53 7.20 10.09
N ILE A 171 -10.09 6.35 10.95
CA ILE A 171 -10.05 4.89 10.76
C ILE A 171 -11.02 4.53 9.65
N ALA A 172 -10.49 3.99 8.54
CA ALA A 172 -11.29 3.49 7.42
C ALA A 172 -11.27 1.97 7.38
N THR A 173 -12.36 1.38 6.88
CA THR A 173 -12.54 -0.06 6.76
C THR A 173 -12.96 -0.46 5.36
N GLU A 174 -12.67 -1.71 5.00
CA GLU A 174 -13.21 -2.36 3.81
C GLU A 174 -13.65 -3.79 4.13
N THR A 175 -14.47 -4.35 3.26
CA THR A 175 -14.90 -5.75 3.36
C THR A 175 -13.91 -6.64 2.60
N ALA A 176 -13.30 -7.61 3.29
CA ALA A 176 -12.45 -8.61 2.69
C ALA A 176 -13.27 -9.51 1.76
N GLY A 177 -12.78 -9.74 0.55
CA GLY A 177 -13.48 -10.54 -0.45
C GLY A 177 -12.65 -10.82 -1.69
N PRO A 178 -13.28 -11.28 -2.78
CA PRO A 178 -12.58 -11.61 -4.01
C PRO A 178 -11.89 -10.39 -4.63
N ALA A 179 -10.67 -10.59 -5.12
CA ALA A 179 -9.92 -9.55 -5.83
C ALA A 179 -9.20 -10.12 -7.05
N THR A 180 -9.02 -9.28 -8.07
CA THR A 180 -8.19 -9.59 -9.23
C THR A 180 -6.78 -9.08 -8.98
N LEU A 181 -5.84 -10.01 -8.87
CA LEU A 181 -4.42 -9.74 -8.69
C LEU A 181 -3.76 -9.57 -10.06
N HIS A 182 -3.20 -8.38 -10.30
CA HIS A 182 -2.38 -8.06 -11.47
C HIS A 182 -0.91 -8.22 -11.10
N ILE A 183 -0.37 -9.41 -11.32
CA ILE A 183 1.02 -9.73 -10.97
C ILE A 183 1.91 -9.07 -12.02
N GLN A 184 2.86 -8.27 -11.53
CA GLN A 184 3.74 -7.46 -12.36
C GLN A 184 5.20 -7.82 -12.10
N THR A 185 5.99 -7.81 -13.18
CA THR A 185 7.44 -7.96 -13.14
C THR A 185 8.07 -6.59 -13.41
N PRO A 186 8.81 -6.03 -12.44
CA PRO A 186 9.55 -4.79 -12.64
C PRO A 186 10.76 -5.04 -13.53
N VAL A 187 10.94 -4.19 -14.53
CA VAL A 187 12.05 -4.23 -15.48
C VAL A 187 12.60 -2.84 -15.74
N TRP A 188 13.82 -2.80 -16.25
CA TRP A 188 14.49 -1.57 -16.65
C TRP A 188 14.72 -1.56 -18.16
N GLY A 189 14.84 -0.37 -18.73
CA GLY A 189 15.01 -0.25 -20.17
C GLY A 189 15.41 1.13 -20.63
N THR A 190 15.35 1.31 -21.93
CA THR A 190 15.61 2.59 -22.59
C THR A 190 14.54 2.89 -23.63
N LEU A 191 14.29 4.16 -23.87
CA LEU A 191 13.54 4.61 -25.04
C LEU A 191 14.50 4.80 -26.21
N THR A 192 14.17 4.25 -27.37
CA THR A 192 14.92 4.37 -28.62
C THR A 192 14.02 4.98 -29.71
N ALA A 193 14.65 5.56 -30.73
CA ALA A 193 13.92 5.98 -31.91
C ALA A 193 13.34 4.76 -32.63
N VAL A 194 12.13 4.88 -33.18
CA VAL A 194 11.54 3.82 -34.00
C VAL A 194 12.41 3.64 -35.26
N PRO A 195 12.75 2.41 -35.66
CA PRO A 195 13.51 2.19 -36.89
C PRO A 195 12.83 2.84 -38.11
N GLY A 196 13.60 3.62 -38.87
CA GLY A 196 13.09 4.37 -40.04
C GLY A 196 12.39 5.69 -39.71
N SER A 197 12.41 6.13 -38.44
CA SER A 197 11.90 7.45 -38.05
C SER A 197 12.83 8.60 -38.46
N GLU A 198 14.09 8.29 -38.77
CA GLU A 198 15.04 9.21 -39.37
C GLU A 198 14.98 9.17 -40.90
N ARG A 199 14.93 10.35 -41.53
CA ARG A 199 14.98 10.51 -42.99
C ARG A 199 16.06 11.51 -43.37
N ASN A 200 17.07 11.02 -44.08
CA ASN A 200 18.12 11.84 -44.66
C ASN A 200 17.63 12.43 -46.00
N ILE A 201 17.68 13.76 -46.10
CA ILE A 201 17.24 14.51 -47.28
C ILE A 201 18.46 14.87 -48.12
N SER A 202 18.44 14.44 -49.37
CA SER A 202 19.47 14.73 -50.37
C SER A 202 18.85 15.34 -51.63
N ALA A 203 19.70 15.98 -52.44
CA ALA A 203 19.31 16.49 -53.75
C ALA A 203 19.14 15.33 -54.74
N ARG A 204 18.07 15.37 -55.55
CA ARG A 204 17.89 14.39 -56.64
C ARG A 204 18.86 14.64 -57.80
N PHE A 205 19.12 15.91 -58.10
CA PHE A 205 20.05 16.36 -59.13
C PHE A 205 21.04 17.33 -58.51
N ASP A 206 22.32 17.16 -58.76
CA ASP A 206 23.32 18.01 -58.15
C ASP A 206 23.22 19.47 -58.61
N GLY A 207 23.51 20.38 -57.68
CA GLY A 207 23.28 21.81 -57.87
C GLY A 207 23.81 22.70 -56.75
N GLU A 208 23.70 24.01 -56.95
CA GLU A 208 23.96 25.02 -55.93
C GLU A 208 22.70 25.25 -55.08
N ILE A 209 22.86 25.29 -53.76
CA ILE A 209 21.77 25.56 -52.81
C ILE A 209 21.49 27.06 -52.83
N ARG A 210 20.33 27.47 -53.37
CA ARG A 210 19.92 28.89 -53.41
C ARG A 210 19.34 29.34 -52.09
N THR A 211 18.57 28.49 -51.42
CA THR A 211 17.90 28.83 -50.15
C THR A 211 17.66 27.59 -49.31
N VAL A 212 17.85 27.73 -48.00
CA VAL A 212 17.41 26.76 -46.99
C VAL A 212 16.21 27.39 -46.27
N HIS A 213 15.04 26.76 -46.38
CA HIS A 213 13.75 27.31 -45.89
C HIS A 213 13.45 26.94 -44.45
N VAL A 214 14.21 26.01 -43.88
CA VAL A 214 13.98 25.44 -42.56
C VAL A 214 15.22 25.57 -41.67
N ARG A 215 14.99 25.42 -40.36
CA ARG A 215 16.03 25.42 -39.33
C ARG A 215 15.92 24.20 -38.43
N GLU A 216 17.00 23.85 -37.76
CA GLU A 216 16.98 22.80 -36.73
C GLU A 216 15.92 23.08 -35.65
N GLY A 217 15.24 22.03 -35.21
CA GLY A 217 14.11 22.08 -34.28
C GLY A 217 12.77 22.48 -34.90
N GLN A 218 12.72 22.85 -36.19
CA GLN A 218 11.47 23.19 -36.86
C GLN A 218 10.64 21.94 -37.20
N ALA A 219 9.37 21.94 -36.79
CA ALA A 219 8.40 20.95 -37.25
C ALA A 219 7.95 21.25 -38.69
N VAL A 220 7.85 20.20 -39.51
CA VAL A 220 7.42 20.27 -40.91
C VAL A 220 6.33 19.23 -41.19
N GLN A 221 5.55 19.47 -42.24
CA GLN A 221 4.53 18.54 -42.75
C GLN A 221 4.95 18.03 -44.11
N ALA A 222 4.33 16.95 -44.59
CA ALA A 222 4.56 16.48 -45.95
C ALA A 222 4.29 17.61 -46.97
N GLY A 223 5.23 17.86 -47.87
CA GLY A 223 5.15 18.92 -48.88
C GLY A 223 5.73 20.28 -48.47
N THR A 224 6.08 20.49 -47.20
CA THR A 224 6.79 21.70 -46.75
C THR A 224 8.07 21.89 -47.55
N GLU A 225 8.33 23.12 -48.01
CA GLU A 225 9.55 23.45 -48.74
C GLU A 225 10.75 23.43 -47.80
N LEU A 226 11.78 22.67 -48.17
CA LEU A 226 12.97 22.48 -47.36
C LEU A 226 14.15 23.26 -47.94
N LEU A 227 14.43 23.07 -49.23
CA LEU A 227 15.52 23.75 -49.94
C LEU A 227 15.07 24.14 -51.35
N THR A 228 15.65 25.22 -51.88
CA THR A 228 15.64 25.55 -53.31
C THR A 228 17.03 25.34 -53.87
N ILE A 229 17.14 24.51 -54.91
CA ILE A 229 18.41 24.10 -55.53
C ILE A 229 18.38 24.50 -57.00
N GLU A 230 19.47 25.06 -57.51
CA GLU A 230 19.68 25.25 -58.94
C GLU A 230 20.50 24.11 -59.52
N SER A 231 19.92 23.35 -60.44
CA SER A 231 20.56 22.18 -61.04
C SER A 231 21.77 22.56 -61.90
N ASN A 232 22.91 21.88 -61.70
CA ASN A 232 24.12 22.07 -62.50
C ASN A 232 23.94 21.67 -63.97
N GLU A 233 23.01 20.75 -64.26
CA GLU A 233 22.75 20.25 -65.62
C GLU A 233 21.84 21.17 -66.42
N SER A 234 20.78 21.69 -65.79
CA SER A 234 19.72 22.43 -66.50
C SER A 234 19.71 23.93 -66.21
N LEU A 235 20.46 24.39 -65.20
CA LEU A 235 20.43 25.76 -64.64
C LEU A 235 19.03 26.22 -64.22
N LYS A 236 18.11 25.27 -63.99
CA LYS A 236 16.76 25.54 -63.48
C LYS A 236 16.72 25.30 -61.97
N THR A 237 15.95 26.13 -61.29
CA THR A 237 15.65 25.93 -59.87
C THR A 237 14.56 24.89 -59.68
N TYR A 238 14.70 24.08 -58.64
CA TYR A 238 13.68 23.16 -58.16
C TYR A 238 13.65 23.13 -56.64
N VAL A 239 12.50 22.72 -56.08
CA VAL A 239 12.28 22.71 -54.64
C VAL A 239 12.34 21.29 -54.11
N VAL A 240 13.14 21.07 -53.09
CA VAL A 240 13.12 19.84 -52.28
C VAL A 240 12.07 20.04 -51.19
N ARG A 241 11.11 19.11 -51.13
CA ARG A 241 10.00 19.14 -50.18
C ARG A 241 10.11 17.99 -49.17
N ALA A 242 9.56 18.20 -47.99
CA ALA A 242 9.51 17.17 -46.95
C ALA A 242 8.66 15.97 -47.43
N PRO A 243 9.20 14.73 -47.38
CA PRO A 243 8.47 13.53 -47.80
C PRO A 243 7.39 13.09 -46.79
N SER A 244 7.51 13.51 -45.52
CA SER A 244 6.58 13.21 -44.44
C SER A 244 6.61 14.32 -43.39
N ALA A 245 5.69 14.27 -42.43
CA ALA A 245 5.80 15.08 -41.22
C ALA A 245 7.03 14.66 -40.39
N GLY A 246 7.55 15.59 -39.58
CA GLY A 246 8.68 15.36 -38.68
C GLY A 246 9.29 16.67 -38.20
N THR A 247 10.39 16.58 -37.47
CA THR A 247 11.18 17.72 -37.00
C THR A 247 12.54 17.71 -37.67
N VAL A 248 13.01 18.87 -38.12
CA VAL A 248 14.37 19.01 -38.67
C VAL A 248 15.38 18.80 -37.55
N SER A 249 16.12 17.69 -37.55
CA SER A 249 17.06 17.35 -36.48
C SER A 249 18.45 17.92 -36.72
N HIS A 250 18.93 17.88 -37.96
CA HIS A 250 20.23 18.41 -38.37
C HIS A 250 20.12 19.13 -39.70
N VAL A 251 20.78 20.28 -39.83
CA VAL A 251 20.95 20.99 -41.10
C VAL A 251 22.44 21.06 -41.41
N THR A 252 22.87 20.28 -42.39
CA THR A 252 24.27 20.20 -42.82
C THR A 252 24.53 21.01 -44.09
N SER A 253 23.61 21.88 -44.49
CA SER A 253 23.67 22.65 -45.72
C SER A 253 23.48 24.15 -45.48
N ALA A 254 24.17 24.96 -46.30
CA ALA A 254 24.01 26.41 -46.34
C ALA A 254 23.79 26.91 -47.77
N ALA A 255 23.18 28.09 -47.90
CA ALA A 255 23.04 28.75 -49.20
C ALA A 255 24.41 29.07 -49.81
N GLY A 256 24.55 28.88 -51.11
CA GLY A 256 25.81 29.00 -51.87
C GLY A 256 26.64 27.72 -51.92
N GLU A 257 26.33 26.72 -51.11
CA GLU A 257 27.05 25.43 -51.15
C GLU A 257 26.57 24.55 -52.30
N GLN A 258 27.43 23.63 -52.74
CA GLN A 258 27.07 22.55 -53.66
C GLN A 258 26.45 21.36 -52.91
N THR A 259 25.49 20.69 -53.54
CA THR A 259 24.83 19.51 -52.98
C THR A 259 25.74 18.29 -52.99
N ALA A 260 26.42 18.01 -54.11
CA ALA A 260 27.40 16.94 -54.28
C ALA A 260 26.96 15.56 -53.74
N GLY A 261 25.68 15.19 -53.93
CA GLY A 261 25.12 13.91 -53.50
C GLY A 261 25.06 13.64 -51.99
N ARG A 262 25.44 14.61 -51.14
CA ARG A 262 25.48 14.43 -49.67
C ARG A 262 24.11 14.63 -49.03
N THR A 263 23.97 14.21 -47.77
CA THR A 263 22.84 14.59 -46.92
C THR A 263 22.90 16.09 -46.63
N LEU A 264 21.80 16.78 -46.93
CA LEU A 264 21.68 18.24 -46.78
C LEU A 264 21.00 18.62 -45.47
N LEU A 265 20.05 17.80 -45.03
CA LEU A 265 19.42 17.87 -43.72
C LEU A 265 18.78 16.54 -43.35
N THR A 266 18.43 16.39 -42.09
CA THR A 266 17.78 15.18 -41.55
C THR A 266 16.44 15.55 -40.91
N LEU A 267 15.40 14.79 -41.25
CA LEU A 267 14.11 14.85 -40.58
C LEU A 267 13.99 13.68 -39.60
N GLN A 268 13.46 13.97 -38.42
CA GLN A 268 13.23 13.00 -37.36
C GLN A 268 11.74 12.99 -37.00
N ASP A 269 11.10 11.83 -37.13
CA ASP A 269 9.78 11.58 -36.55
C ASP A 269 9.94 11.07 -35.12
N ASN A 270 9.45 11.84 -34.16
CA ASN A 270 9.47 11.50 -32.72
C ASN A 270 8.06 11.30 -32.16
N SER A 271 7.04 11.20 -33.03
CA SER A 271 5.64 11.00 -32.60
C SER A 271 5.39 9.65 -31.92
N ALA A 272 6.30 8.69 -32.14
CA ALA A 272 6.36 7.44 -31.41
C ALA A 272 7.82 7.10 -31.08
N LEU A 273 8.02 6.45 -29.94
CA LEU A 273 9.29 5.88 -29.52
C LEU A 273 9.14 4.37 -29.32
N GLN A 274 10.27 3.67 -29.26
CA GLN A 274 10.30 2.26 -28.92
C GLN A 274 10.90 2.09 -27.53
N ALA A 275 10.18 1.47 -26.61
CA ALA A 275 10.73 1.03 -25.35
C ALA A 275 11.42 -0.32 -25.54
N GLU A 276 12.66 -0.42 -25.08
CA GLU A 276 13.43 -1.67 -25.03
C GLU A 276 13.64 -2.05 -23.56
N LEU A 277 12.91 -3.09 -23.14
CA LEU A 277 12.79 -3.50 -21.74
C LEU A 277 13.57 -4.79 -21.51
N ALA A 278 14.49 -4.78 -20.56
CA ALA A 278 15.34 -5.92 -20.22
C ALA A 278 14.58 -6.90 -19.31
N VAL A 279 14.27 -8.09 -19.82
CA VAL A 279 13.65 -9.17 -19.06
C VAL A 279 14.69 -10.25 -18.75
N TYR A 280 14.85 -10.58 -17.47
CA TYR A 280 15.84 -11.55 -17.01
C TYR A 280 15.32 -13.01 -17.05
N PRO A 281 16.20 -14.02 -17.06
CA PRO A 281 15.83 -15.42 -17.29
C PRO A 281 14.72 -15.96 -16.40
N LYS A 282 14.67 -15.52 -15.14
CA LYS A 282 13.64 -15.93 -14.17
C LYS A 282 12.20 -15.60 -14.62
N ASP A 283 12.02 -14.58 -15.46
CA ASP A 283 10.70 -14.05 -15.87
C ASP A 283 10.35 -14.40 -17.33
N TRP A 284 11.26 -15.04 -18.08
CA TRP A 284 11.07 -15.30 -19.52
C TRP A 284 9.83 -16.13 -19.85
N SER A 285 9.47 -17.08 -19.00
CA SER A 285 8.29 -17.92 -19.18
C SER A 285 6.99 -17.17 -18.90
N ALA A 286 7.02 -16.15 -18.04
CA ALA A 286 5.87 -15.38 -17.59
C ALA A 286 5.57 -14.21 -18.53
N VAL A 287 6.59 -13.55 -19.07
CA VAL A 287 6.42 -12.43 -20.00
C VAL A 287 5.94 -12.90 -21.38
N LYS A 288 4.80 -12.36 -21.84
CA LYS A 288 4.17 -12.70 -23.13
C LYS A 288 3.96 -11.46 -24.01
N ARG A 289 3.83 -11.70 -25.32
CA ARG A 289 3.35 -10.67 -26.27
C ARG A 289 1.93 -10.26 -25.87
N GLY A 290 1.66 -8.96 -25.95
CA GLY A 290 0.37 -8.38 -25.59
C GLY A 290 0.23 -8.04 -24.10
N ALA A 291 1.21 -8.42 -23.27
CA ALA A 291 1.23 -8.03 -21.86
C ALA A 291 1.14 -6.52 -21.70
N GLN A 292 0.30 -6.08 -20.76
CA GLN A 292 0.17 -4.67 -20.41
C GLN A 292 1.46 -4.21 -19.73
N VAL A 293 1.95 -3.05 -20.13
CA VAL A 293 3.16 -2.44 -19.59
C VAL A 293 2.83 -1.04 -19.13
N THR A 294 3.30 -0.71 -17.94
CA THR A 294 3.30 0.66 -17.43
C THR A 294 4.73 1.13 -17.35
N ILE A 295 5.07 2.16 -18.13
CA ILE A 295 6.41 2.74 -18.21
C ILE A 295 6.45 4.03 -17.39
N THR A 296 7.51 4.20 -16.62
CA THR A 296 7.80 5.41 -15.84
C THR A 296 9.23 5.89 -16.13
N VAL A 297 9.42 7.21 -16.09
CA VAL A 297 10.75 7.82 -16.17
C VAL A 297 11.20 8.16 -14.74
N PRO A 298 12.21 7.46 -14.19
CA PRO A 298 12.66 7.67 -12.82
C PRO A 298 13.03 9.14 -12.53
N GLY A 299 12.55 9.66 -11.40
CA GLY A 299 12.79 11.04 -10.97
C GLY A 299 11.86 12.07 -11.62
N THR A 300 10.81 11.63 -12.32
CA THR A 300 9.79 12.51 -12.93
C THR A 300 8.39 11.91 -12.73
N GLU A 301 7.36 12.71 -12.98
CA GLU A 301 5.96 12.27 -13.03
C GLU A 301 5.55 11.68 -14.40
N LEU A 302 6.50 11.55 -15.34
CA LEU A 302 6.20 11.02 -16.67
C LEU A 302 5.89 9.53 -16.61
N LYS A 303 4.68 9.18 -17.05
CA LYS A 303 4.15 7.82 -17.08
C LYS A 303 3.35 7.60 -18.36
N THR A 304 3.43 6.39 -18.90
CA THR A 304 2.62 5.96 -20.05
C THR A 304 2.32 4.47 -19.98
N SER A 305 1.24 4.05 -20.61
CA SER A 305 0.80 2.66 -20.66
C SER A 305 0.77 2.18 -22.11
N THR A 306 1.28 0.97 -22.35
CA THR A 306 1.38 0.35 -23.68
C THR A 306 1.39 -1.17 -23.56
N THR A 307 1.54 -1.89 -24.66
CA THR A 307 1.60 -3.36 -24.68
C THR A 307 2.90 -3.86 -25.28
N LEU A 308 3.41 -4.99 -24.78
CA LEU A 308 4.55 -5.66 -25.38
C LEU A 308 4.24 -6.17 -26.79
N THR A 309 5.08 -5.80 -27.77
CA THR A 309 4.90 -6.18 -29.18
C THR A 309 5.70 -7.43 -29.55
N ALA A 310 6.98 -7.47 -29.18
CA ALA A 310 7.85 -8.61 -29.48
C ALA A 310 9.15 -8.56 -28.68
N ALA A 311 9.73 -9.73 -28.42
CA ALA A 311 11.12 -9.85 -27.97
C ALA A 311 12.09 -9.82 -29.15
N TYR A 312 13.29 -9.30 -28.92
CA TYR A 312 14.43 -9.54 -29.79
C TYR A 312 14.86 -11.03 -29.73
N PRO A 313 15.47 -11.57 -30.81
CA PRO A 313 15.95 -12.94 -30.81
C PRO A 313 17.20 -13.13 -29.95
N ASP A 314 18.03 -12.10 -29.85
CA ASP A 314 19.32 -12.16 -29.15
C ASP A 314 19.19 -11.92 -27.64
N VAL A 315 20.12 -12.50 -26.89
CA VAL A 315 20.29 -12.31 -25.45
C VAL A 315 21.52 -11.42 -25.23
N GLN A 316 21.40 -10.46 -24.30
CA GLN A 316 22.44 -9.51 -23.98
C GLN A 316 23.53 -10.14 -23.08
N ALA A 317 24.65 -9.44 -22.92
CA ALA A 317 25.77 -9.90 -22.09
C ALA A 317 25.40 -10.06 -20.60
N ASP A 318 24.43 -9.27 -20.12
CA ASP A 318 23.87 -9.38 -18.77
C ASP A 318 22.79 -10.47 -18.64
N GLN A 319 22.64 -11.31 -19.68
CA GLN A 319 21.66 -12.38 -19.79
C GLN A 319 20.21 -11.90 -19.90
N SER A 320 19.97 -10.60 -20.07
CA SER A 320 18.62 -10.10 -20.33
C SER A 320 18.21 -10.36 -21.79
N ARG A 321 16.90 -10.56 -21.99
CA ARG A 321 16.28 -10.55 -23.32
C ARG A 321 15.47 -9.27 -23.46
N LEU A 322 15.78 -8.48 -24.49
CA LEU A 322 15.10 -7.21 -24.72
C LEU A 322 13.71 -7.44 -25.33
N TRP A 323 12.70 -6.85 -24.71
CA TRP A 323 11.33 -6.78 -25.18
C TRP A 323 10.99 -5.39 -25.67
N ARG A 324 10.18 -5.32 -26.74
CA ARG A 324 9.78 -4.07 -27.37
C ARG A 324 8.35 -3.70 -26.98
N ALA A 325 8.12 -2.42 -26.77
CA ALA A 325 6.79 -1.82 -26.76
C ALA A 325 6.82 -0.48 -27.51
N THR A 326 5.72 -0.11 -28.14
CA THR A 326 5.61 1.19 -28.81
C THR A 326 5.05 2.22 -27.85
N VAL A 327 5.75 3.33 -27.67
CA VAL A 327 5.34 4.44 -26.81
C VAL A 327 4.83 5.57 -27.69
N ASP A 328 3.59 5.98 -27.47
CA ASP A 328 3.05 7.20 -28.06
C ASP A 328 3.77 8.42 -27.48
N ASN A 329 4.28 9.27 -28.36
CA ASN A 329 5.02 10.47 -27.99
C ASN A 329 4.57 11.68 -28.81
N ARG A 330 3.29 11.74 -29.20
CA ARG A 330 2.72 12.88 -29.93
C ARG A 330 2.80 14.20 -29.15
N ASP A 331 2.78 14.14 -27.83
CA ASP A 331 2.95 15.30 -26.95
C ASP A 331 4.42 15.70 -26.74
N GLY A 332 5.38 14.90 -27.25
CA GLY A 332 6.81 15.20 -27.23
C GLY A 332 7.46 15.22 -25.84
N GLN A 333 6.82 14.63 -24.82
CA GLN A 333 7.31 14.62 -23.44
C GLN A 333 8.47 13.62 -23.23
N PHE A 334 8.53 12.58 -24.06
CA PHE A 334 9.57 11.57 -24.00
C PHE A 334 10.64 11.83 -25.07
N ALA A 335 11.87 11.42 -24.77
CA ALA A 335 13.00 11.52 -25.71
C ALA A 335 13.70 10.16 -25.84
N ALA A 336 14.21 9.89 -27.04
CA ALA A 336 15.12 8.76 -27.25
C ALA A 336 16.38 8.94 -26.39
N GLY A 337 16.91 7.83 -25.87
CA GLY A 337 18.03 7.79 -24.93
C GLY A 337 17.62 7.86 -23.46
N MET A 338 16.36 8.17 -23.13
CA MET A 338 15.87 8.14 -21.75
C MET A 338 15.95 6.72 -21.17
N ARG A 339 16.39 6.64 -19.91
CA ARG A 339 16.30 5.42 -19.09
C ARG A 339 14.91 5.37 -18.47
N ILE A 340 14.32 4.19 -18.48
CA ILE A 340 12.96 3.96 -18.00
C ILE A 340 12.93 2.75 -17.06
N SER A 341 11.98 2.79 -16.14
CA SER A 341 11.49 1.60 -15.43
C SER A 341 10.13 1.22 -15.99
N ALA A 342 9.78 -0.05 -15.95
CA ALA A 342 8.47 -0.51 -16.37
C ALA A 342 7.98 -1.67 -15.51
N GLU A 343 6.67 -1.74 -15.33
CA GLU A 343 5.98 -2.88 -14.74
C GLU A 343 5.27 -3.64 -15.87
N ILE A 344 5.68 -4.88 -16.11
CA ILE A 344 5.06 -5.76 -17.11
C ILE A 344 4.07 -6.68 -16.38
N GLU A 345 2.78 -6.63 -16.74
CA GLU A 345 1.79 -7.59 -16.24
C GLU A 345 2.06 -8.99 -16.81
N THR A 346 2.43 -9.92 -15.94
CA THR A 346 2.83 -11.29 -16.31
C THR A 346 1.74 -12.32 -16.04
N GLU A 347 0.85 -12.04 -15.09
CA GLU A 347 -0.27 -12.90 -14.75
C GLU A 347 -1.42 -12.05 -14.18
N THR A 348 -2.64 -12.39 -14.57
CA THR A 348 -3.86 -11.87 -13.97
C THR A 348 -4.64 -13.03 -13.39
N ARG A 349 -4.86 -13.00 -12.07
CA ARG A 349 -5.48 -14.09 -11.32
C ARG A 349 -6.53 -13.56 -10.37
N THR A 350 -7.72 -14.17 -10.37
CA THR A 350 -8.75 -13.85 -9.37
C THR A 350 -8.59 -14.80 -8.18
N VAL A 351 -8.57 -14.24 -6.97
CA VAL A 351 -8.52 -14.99 -5.72
C VAL A 351 -9.82 -14.81 -4.95
N GLU A 352 -10.20 -15.79 -4.13
CA GLU A 352 -11.46 -15.75 -3.39
C GLU A 352 -11.44 -14.74 -2.23
N LEU A 353 -10.25 -14.52 -1.65
CA LEU A 353 -10.07 -13.61 -0.53
C LEU A 353 -8.75 -12.83 -0.67
N ALA A 354 -8.85 -11.52 -0.61
CA ALA A 354 -7.72 -10.62 -0.54
C ALA A 354 -8.01 -9.45 0.40
N VAL A 355 -6.92 -8.89 0.92
CA VAL A 355 -6.95 -7.63 1.68
C VAL A 355 -5.98 -6.63 1.08
N LYS A 356 -6.23 -5.36 1.32
CA LYS A 356 -5.31 -4.28 0.97
C LYS A 356 -4.08 -4.34 1.86
N ARG A 357 -2.91 -4.16 1.25
CA ARG A 357 -1.62 -4.08 1.93
C ARG A 357 -1.56 -2.95 2.95
N SER A 358 -2.34 -1.88 2.76
CA SER A 358 -2.43 -0.77 3.72
C SER A 358 -3.07 -1.17 5.05
N GLY A 359 -3.92 -2.21 5.07
CA GLY A 359 -4.54 -2.74 6.28
C GLY A 359 -3.66 -3.72 7.05
N LEU A 360 -2.56 -4.19 6.45
CA LEU A 360 -1.64 -5.11 7.11
C LEU A 360 -0.84 -4.38 8.20
N GLN A 361 -0.72 -5.02 9.35
CA GLN A 361 0.09 -4.56 10.48
C GLN A 361 0.95 -5.68 11.02
N ALA A 362 2.12 -5.33 11.56
CA ALA A 362 2.88 -6.25 12.39
C ALA A 362 2.31 -6.23 13.81
N PHE A 363 2.01 -7.40 14.36
CA PHE A 363 1.57 -7.58 15.74
C PHE A 363 2.31 -8.79 16.33
N ARG A 364 3.19 -8.54 17.31
CA ARG A 364 4.20 -9.52 17.77
C ARG A 364 4.98 -10.09 16.57
N ASP A 365 5.02 -11.42 16.43
CA ASP A 365 5.70 -12.12 15.33
C ASP A 365 4.82 -12.34 14.09
N PHE A 366 3.58 -11.86 14.11
CA PHE A 366 2.58 -12.09 13.06
C PHE A 366 2.32 -10.86 12.19
N THR A 367 1.88 -11.12 10.95
CA THR A 367 1.23 -10.11 10.11
C THR A 367 -0.28 -10.27 10.23
N VAL A 368 -0.96 -9.18 10.55
CA VAL A 368 -2.37 -9.18 10.94
C VAL A 368 -3.16 -8.11 10.22
N VAL A 369 -4.48 -8.25 10.24
CA VAL A 369 -5.43 -7.15 10.05
C VAL A 369 -6.26 -6.99 11.33
N TYR A 370 -6.92 -5.85 11.47
CA TYR A 370 -7.92 -5.65 12.53
C TYR A 370 -9.31 -5.81 11.94
N ALA A 371 -10.00 -6.89 12.28
CA ALA A 371 -11.40 -7.11 11.91
C ALA A 371 -12.30 -6.20 12.75
N LYS A 372 -13.37 -5.68 12.14
CA LYS A 372 -14.39 -4.86 12.77
C LYS A 372 -15.70 -5.64 12.84
N VAL A 373 -16.30 -5.69 14.02
CA VAL A 373 -17.64 -6.24 14.25
C VAL A 373 -18.40 -5.27 15.15
N GLY A 374 -19.34 -4.52 14.56
CA GLY A 374 -19.95 -3.40 15.26
C GLY A 374 -18.92 -2.31 15.56
N ASP A 375 -18.74 -1.96 16.83
CA ASP A 375 -17.74 -1.02 17.34
C ASP A 375 -16.51 -1.72 17.96
N GLN A 376 -16.41 -3.05 17.84
CA GLN A 376 -15.28 -3.82 18.34
C GLN A 376 -14.29 -4.12 17.21
N TYR A 377 -13.01 -4.04 17.56
CA TYR A 377 -11.88 -4.29 16.67
C TYR A 377 -11.02 -5.40 17.26
N GLU A 378 -10.67 -6.39 16.45
CA GLU A 378 -9.91 -7.56 16.91
C GLU A 378 -8.81 -7.96 15.93
N VAL A 379 -7.66 -8.36 16.47
CA VAL A 379 -6.54 -8.89 15.69
C VAL A 379 -6.96 -10.18 14.97
N ARG A 380 -6.65 -10.27 13.67
CA ARG A 380 -6.75 -11.49 12.87
C ARG A 380 -5.39 -11.78 12.25
N MET A 381 -4.74 -12.85 12.69
CA MET A 381 -3.49 -13.32 12.06
C MET A 381 -3.82 -13.92 10.73
N LEU A 382 -2.99 -13.60 9.73
CA LEU A 382 -3.24 -14.01 8.36
C LEU A 382 -2.20 -15.02 7.90
N GLU A 383 -2.68 -16.06 7.23
CA GLU A 383 -1.84 -16.82 6.31
C GLU A 383 -1.90 -16.12 4.95
N LEU A 384 -0.77 -15.56 4.51
CA LEU A 384 -0.70 -14.71 3.33
C LEU A 384 -0.21 -15.48 2.11
N GLY A 385 -0.86 -15.23 0.97
CA GLY A 385 -0.48 -15.76 -0.33
C GLY A 385 0.30 -14.74 -1.16
N GLN A 386 -0.01 -14.70 -2.46
CA GLN A 386 0.70 -13.83 -3.39
C GLN A 386 0.28 -12.36 -3.25
N ALA A 387 1.27 -11.46 -3.24
CA ALA A 387 1.05 -10.02 -3.29
C ALA A 387 1.06 -9.49 -4.74
N ALA A 388 0.12 -8.59 -5.07
CA ALA A 388 0.04 -7.95 -6.38
C ALA A 388 -0.55 -6.53 -6.24
N GLY A 389 0.26 -5.52 -6.57
CA GLY A 389 -0.15 -4.11 -6.44
C GLY A 389 -0.51 -3.74 -4.99
N GLU A 390 -1.72 -3.23 -4.79
CA GLU A 390 -2.28 -2.88 -3.49
C GLU A 390 -2.87 -4.08 -2.72
N TRP A 391 -3.04 -5.23 -3.39
CA TRP A 391 -3.70 -6.40 -2.84
C TRP A 391 -2.70 -7.48 -2.41
N ILE A 392 -3.11 -8.27 -1.40
CA ILE A 392 -2.47 -9.52 -1.05
C ILE A 392 -3.53 -10.60 -0.88
N GLU A 393 -3.28 -11.78 -1.43
CA GLU A 393 -4.12 -12.96 -1.21
C GLU A 393 -4.07 -13.39 0.26
N VAL A 394 -5.22 -13.81 0.78
CA VAL A 394 -5.35 -14.40 2.12
C VAL A 394 -5.74 -15.86 1.97
N LEU A 395 -4.90 -16.75 2.48
CA LEU A 395 -5.09 -18.21 2.44
C LEU A 395 -5.84 -18.71 3.69
N GLY A 396 -5.75 -17.98 4.80
CA GLY A 396 -6.36 -18.37 6.07
C GLY A 396 -6.34 -17.25 7.12
N GLY A 397 -7.11 -17.44 8.19
CA GLY A 397 -7.16 -16.55 9.35
C GLY A 397 -8.14 -15.37 9.26
N LEU A 398 -8.85 -15.25 8.14
CA LEU A 398 -9.92 -14.26 7.95
C LEU A 398 -11.06 -14.88 7.16
N ALA A 399 -12.31 -14.66 7.60
CA ALA A 399 -13.47 -15.08 6.84
C ALA A 399 -13.76 -14.11 5.68
N ALA A 400 -14.29 -14.63 4.57
CA ALA A 400 -14.79 -13.80 3.49
C ALA A 400 -16.00 -12.98 3.96
N GLY A 401 -16.05 -11.71 3.59
CA GLY A 401 -17.08 -10.77 4.05
C GLY A 401 -16.74 -10.06 5.37
N THR A 402 -15.62 -10.38 6.01
CA THR A 402 -15.19 -9.68 7.23
C THR A 402 -14.80 -8.24 6.90
N GLU A 403 -15.39 -7.28 7.62
CA GLU A 403 -14.95 -5.89 7.59
C GLU A 403 -13.62 -5.76 8.35
N TYR A 404 -12.64 -5.08 7.78
CA TYR A 404 -11.31 -4.90 8.37
C TYR A 404 -10.77 -3.49 8.13
N VAL A 405 -9.85 -3.05 8.99
CA VAL A 405 -9.26 -1.71 8.93
C VAL A 405 -8.23 -1.61 7.80
N THR A 406 -8.40 -0.62 6.93
CA THR A 406 -7.52 -0.32 5.79
C THR A 406 -6.67 0.94 5.97
N GLU A 407 -7.11 1.87 6.82
CA GLU A 407 -6.40 3.11 7.12
C GLU A 407 -6.32 3.37 8.63
N ASN A 408 -5.21 3.96 9.07
CA ASN A 408 -4.97 4.36 10.46
C ASN A 408 -5.09 3.22 11.51
N SER A 409 -4.82 1.98 11.10
CA SER A 409 -4.80 0.78 11.96
C SER A 409 -3.80 0.84 13.13
N PHE A 410 -2.84 1.77 13.11
CA PHE A 410 -1.89 1.97 14.22
C PHE A 410 -2.57 2.44 15.51
N ILE A 411 -3.73 3.11 15.41
CA ILE A 411 -4.49 3.55 16.58
C ILE A 411 -5.07 2.33 17.30
N ILE A 412 -5.65 1.40 16.54
CA ILE A 412 -6.18 0.13 17.05
C ILE A 412 -5.06 -0.67 17.73
N LYS A 413 -3.90 -0.78 17.05
CA LYS A 413 -2.72 -1.44 17.58
C LYS A 413 -2.29 -0.87 18.93
N ALA A 414 -2.14 0.45 19.01
CA ALA A 414 -1.65 1.12 20.21
C ALA A 414 -2.61 0.93 21.40
N ASP A 415 -3.93 0.96 21.14
CA ASP A 415 -4.92 0.77 22.19
C ASP A 415 -4.97 -0.68 22.70
N ILE A 416 -4.82 -1.65 21.80
CA ILE A 416 -4.69 -3.07 22.14
C ILE A 416 -3.41 -3.34 22.96
N GLU A 417 -2.26 -2.82 22.52
CA GLU A 417 -0.99 -3.02 23.22
C GLU A 417 -1.00 -2.38 24.61
N LYS A 418 -1.65 -1.22 24.76
CA LYS A 418 -1.85 -0.57 26.06
C LYS A 418 -2.67 -1.44 27.02
N SER A 419 -3.75 -2.04 26.53
CA SER A 419 -4.65 -2.89 27.32
C SER A 419 -4.02 -4.26 27.65
N GLY A 420 -3.14 -4.77 26.79
CA GLY A 420 -2.38 -5.99 27.06
C GLY A 420 -1.29 -5.79 28.11
N ALA A 421 -0.57 -4.66 28.07
CA ALA A 421 0.51 -4.37 29.01
C ALA A 421 0.06 -4.22 30.48
N SER A 422 -1.21 -3.91 30.74
CA SER A 422 -1.74 -3.87 32.11
C SER A 422 -1.93 -5.25 32.76
N HIS A 423 -1.86 -6.33 32.00
CA HIS A 423 -2.11 -7.71 32.50
C HIS A 423 -0.82 -8.55 32.68
N ASP A 424 0.35 -8.05 32.27
CA ASP A 424 1.63 -8.77 32.32
C ASP A 424 2.50 -8.46 33.58
N HIS A 425 1.90 -7.91 34.65
CA HIS A 425 2.64 -7.40 35.82
C HIS A 425 2.57 -8.24 37.10
#